data_AF-A0A7V8FN62-F1
#
_entry.id   AF-A0A7V8FN62-F1
#
_cell.length_a   1.000
_cell.length_b   1.000
_cell.length_c   1.000
_cell.angle_alpha   90.00
_cell.angle_beta   90.00
_cell.angle_gamma   90.00
#
_symmetry.space_group_name_H-M   'P 1'
#
loop_
_entity.id
_entity.type
_entity.pdbx_description
1 polymer ?
#
loop_
_entity_poly.entity_id
_entity_poly.type
_entity_poly.pdbx_seq_one_letter_code
_entity_poly.pdbx_strand_id
1 'polypeptide(L)'
;MTPAARAVADTDWHLGRLYAFAREMGALVIQATHSRYVIDLNRPPDGQSLYPGQTTTGLCPAETFRGEALYPPGAEPGEAERAERLTRYWRPYHDALAAELERLRGLHGQVLLWEAHSIASVLPRLFEGRLPDLNIGTNGGASCAPAVH
;
A
#
# COMPACT_ATOMS: atom_id res chain seq x y z
N MET A 1 -0.34 13.78 16.42
CA MET A 1 0.22 13.89 15.05
C MET A 1 1.09 15.12 14.94
N THR A 2 2.26 14.99 14.33
CA THR A 2 3.19 16.08 14.01
C THR A 2 2.69 16.90 12.80
N PRO A 3 3.30 18.06 12.49
CA PRO A 3 3.02 18.78 11.24
C PRO A 3 3.28 17.93 9.99
N ALA A 4 4.36 17.12 9.96
CA ALA A 4 4.67 16.23 8.85
C ALA A 4 3.55 15.21 8.59
N ALA A 5 2.99 14.61 9.66
CA ALA A 5 1.86 13.69 9.52
C ALA A 5 0.62 14.35 8.89
N ARG A 6 0.35 15.62 9.22
CA ARG A 6 -0.81 16.34 8.68
C ARG A 6 -0.69 16.66 7.18
N ALA A 7 0.52 16.66 6.64
CA ALA A 7 0.75 16.83 5.21
C ALA A 7 0.43 15.56 4.41
N VAL A 8 0.33 14.39 5.06
CA VAL A 8 -0.06 13.11 4.43
C VAL A 8 0.69 12.85 3.12
N ALA A 9 1.99 13.19 3.12
CA ALA A 9 2.84 13.29 1.94
C ALA A 9 3.09 11.95 1.24
N ASP A 10 3.00 10.84 1.97
CA ASP A 10 3.19 9.49 1.42
C ASP A 10 1.89 8.87 0.89
N THR A 11 0.83 9.68 0.76
CA THR A 11 -0.45 9.26 0.17
C THR A 11 -0.39 9.35 -1.35
N ASP A 12 -0.94 8.34 -2.00
CA ASP A 12 -0.97 8.20 -3.45
C ASP A 12 -2.11 9.07 -4.07
N TRP A 13 -2.08 10.38 -3.83
CA TRP A 13 -3.19 11.33 -4.03
C TRP A 13 -3.86 11.30 -5.40
N HIS A 14 -3.11 11.01 -6.46
CA HIS A 14 -3.58 11.15 -7.83
C HIS A 14 -3.94 9.82 -8.50
N LEU A 15 -3.78 8.68 -7.80
CA LEU A 15 -4.09 7.37 -8.39
C LEU A 15 -5.54 7.25 -8.83
N GLY A 16 -6.50 7.70 -8.01
CA GLY A 16 -7.92 7.63 -8.39
C GLY A 16 -8.23 8.39 -9.68
N ARG A 17 -7.52 9.50 -9.94
CA ARG A 17 -7.63 10.25 -11.20
C ARG A 17 -6.89 9.55 -12.34
N LEU A 18 -5.68 9.06 -12.08
CA LEU A 18 -4.85 8.38 -13.06
C LEU A 18 -5.55 7.11 -13.61
N TYR A 19 -6.20 6.35 -12.72
CA TYR A 19 -6.88 5.10 -13.04
C TYR A 19 -8.40 5.27 -13.21
N ALA A 20 -8.92 6.49 -13.39
CA ALA A 20 -10.35 6.72 -13.56
C ALA A 20 -10.95 5.90 -14.72
N PHE A 21 -10.14 5.64 -15.76
CA PHE A 21 -10.50 4.83 -16.93
C PHE A 21 -10.74 3.34 -16.60
N ALA A 22 -10.19 2.81 -15.50
CA ALA A 22 -10.25 1.37 -15.20
C ALA A 22 -11.69 0.88 -15.05
N ARG A 23 -12.58 1.72 -14.49
CA ARG A 23 -14.00 1.41 -14.35
C ARG A 23 -14.71 1.33 -15.71
N GLU A 24 -14.34 2.19 -16.66
CA GLU A 24 -14.89 2.19 -18.02
C GLU A 24 -14.44 0.95 -18.80
N MET A 25 -13.26 0.40 -18.48
CA MET A 25 -12.79 -0.89 -18.98
C MET A 25 -13.47 -2.11 -18.33
N GLY A 26 -14.39 -1.89 -17.39
CA GLY A 26 -15.08 -2.98 -16.68
C GLY A 26 -14.29 -3.57 -15.51
N ALA A 27 -13.18 -2.96 -15.09
CA ALA A 27 -12.44 -3.42 -13.91
C ALA A 27 -13.19 -3.06 -12.62
N LEU A 28 -13.20 -4.00 -11.66
CA LEU A 28 -13.56 -3.65 -10.29
C LEU A 28 -12.38 -2.95 -9.60
N VAL A 29 -12.68 -1.85 -8.91
CA VAL A 29 -11.69 -1.04 -8.20
C VAL A 29 -12.00 -1.05 -6.71
N ILE A 30 -11.02 -1.49 -5.91
CA ILE A 30 -11.01 -1.31 -4.46
C ILE A 30 -9.96 -0.23 -4.15
N GLN A 31 -10.33 0.74 -3.32
CA GLN A 31 -9.46 1.84 -2.93
C GLN A 31 -9.45 2.00 -1.41
N ALA A 32 -8.27 2.24 -0.84
CA ALA A 32 -8.14 2.65 0.55
C ALA A 32 -8.88 3.97 0.80
N THR A 33 -9.65 4.02 1.89
CA THR A 33 -10.39 5.21 2.32
C THR A 33 -9.67 6.01 3.40
N HIS A 34 -8.59 5.44 3.95
CA HIS A 34 -7.79 6.03 5.01
C HIS A 34 -6.34 6.13 4.55
N SER A 35 -5.63 7.15 5.04
CA SER A 35 -4.19 7.30 4.75
C SER A 35 -3.41 6.11 5.30
N ARG A 36 -2.32 5.74 4.62
CA ARG A 36 -1.39 4.71 5.07
C ARG A 36 -0.76 4.98 6.45
N TYR A 37 -0.81 6.23 6.92
CA TYR A 37 -0.38 6.59 8.28
C TYR A 37 -1.31 6.05 9.37
N VAL A 38 -2.56 5.69 9.03
CA VAL A 38 -3.44 4.93 9.93
C VAL A 38 -2.99 3.48 9.97
N ILE A 39 -2.94 2.82 8.82
CA ILE A 39 -2.37 1.49 8.65
C ILE A 39 -2.00 1.33 7.17
N ASP A 40 -0.82 0.78 6.90
CA ASP A 40 -0.38 0.52 5.53
C ASP A 40 -1.00 -0.80 5.06
N LEU A 41 -2.01 -0.71 4.19
CA LEU A 41 -2.72 -1.87 3.66
C LEU A 41 -1.84 -2.74 2.77
N ASN A 42 -0.69 -2.25 2.31
CA ASN A 42 0.31 -2.98 1.54
C ASN A 42 1.44 -3.56 2.42
N ARG A 43 1.11 -3.90 3.66
CA ARG A 43 1.98 -4.63 4.58
C ARG A 43 1.25 -5.85 5.14
N PRO A 44 1.98 -6.95 5.40
CA PRO A 44 1.38 -8.13 6.02
C PRO A 44 0.88 -7.80 7.44
N PRO A 45 -0.14 -8.51 7.93
CA PRO A 45 -0.80 -8.17 9.18
C PRO A 45 0.07 -8.42 10.43
N ASP A 46 1.10 -9.27 10.28
CA ASP A 46 2.12 -9.51 11.31
C ASP A 46 3.28 -8.49 11.27
N GLY A 47 3.29 -7.60 10.27
CA GLY A 47 4.31 -6.58 10.11
C GLY A 47 5.68 -7.09 9.65
N GLN A 48 5.77 -8.34 9.17
CA GLN A 48 7.02 -8.85 8.60
C GLN A 48 7.52 -7.95 7.46
N SER A 49 8.83 -7.64 7.46
CA SER A 49 9.44 -6.87 6.38
C SER A 49 9.47 -7.69 5.11
N LEU A 50 8.95 -7.12 4.02
CA LEU A 50 9.00 -7.72 2.68
C LEU A 50 10.42 -7.71 2.07
N TYR A 51 11.30 -6.85 2.59
CA TYR A 51 12.66 -6.66 2.08
C TYR A 51 13.68 -6.77 3.23
N PRO A 52 14.15 -7.99 3.55
CA PRO A 52 15.18 -8.18 4.57
C PRO A 52 16.43 -7.35 4.27
N GLY A 53 16.92 -6.59 5.25
CA GLY A 53 18.12 -5.76 5.10
C GLY A 53 17.92 -4.40 4.44
N GLN A 54 16.70 -4.05 4.02
CA GLN A 54 16.36 -2.72 3.53
C GLN A 54 15.57 -1.92 4.57
N THR A 55 15.72 -0.60 4.54
CA THR A 55 14.87 0.28 5.33
C THR A 55 13.45 0.23 4.76
N THR A 56 12.48 -0.17 5.57
CA THR A 56 11.08 -0.27 5.17
C THR A 56 10.18 0.48 6.14
N THR A 57 8.98 0.83 5.69
CA THR A 57 7.91 1.27 6.59
C THR A 57 7.18 0.08 7.19
N GLY A 58 6.77 0.21 8.46
CA GLY A 58 5.97 -0.81 9.15
C GLY A 58 4.48 -0.75 8.83
N LEU A 59 3.75 -1.79 9.24
CA LEU A 59 2.29 -1.89 9.11
C LEU A 59 1.54 -0.68 9.69
N CYS A 60 1.97 -0.18 10.84
CA CYS A 60 1.51 1.11 11.38
C CYS A 60 2.73 2.03 11.37
N PRO A 61 2.91 2.84 10.32
CA PRO A 61 4.11 3.67 10.18
C PRO A 61 4.23 4.64 11.37
N ALA A 62 5.45 4.80 11.90
CA ALA A 62 5.76 5.82 12.91
C ALA A 62 6.42 7.07 12.32
N GLU A 63 6.80 7.01 11.05
CA GLU A 63 7.57 8.02 10.33
C GLU A 63 7.17 8.06 8.86
N THR A 64 7.42 9.19 8.19
CA THR A 64 7.24 9.34 6.74
C THR A 64 8.30 8.57 5.96
N PHE A 65 8.14 8.46 4.64
CA PHE A 65 9.20 7.96 3.75
C PHE A 65 10.50 8.76 3.82
N ARG A 66 10.46 10.01 4.31
CA ARG A 66 11.63 10.87 4.54
C ARG A 66 12.23 10.72 5.94
N GLY A 67 11.63 9.91 6.81
CA GLY A 67 12.08 9.68 8.19
C GLY A 67 11.61 10.74 9.18
N GLU A 68 10.59 11.54 8.83
CA GLU A 68 10.01 12.51 9.75
C GLU A 68 9.00 11.81 10.66
N ALA A 69 9.07 12.02 11.97
CA ALA A 69 8.15 11.38 12.91
C ALA A 69 6.69 11.77 12.61
N LEU A 70 5.78 10.79 12.64
CA LEU A 70 4.34 11.00 12.48
C LEU A 70 3.67 11.36 13.81
N TYR A 71 4.20 10.83 14.90
CA TYR A 71 3.69 11.00 16.25
C TYR A 71 4.66 11.85 17.08
N PRO A 72 4.15 12.63 18.05
CA PRO A 72 5.01 13.13 19.12
C PRO A 72 5.71 11.97 19.84
N PRO A 73 6.89 12.21 20.44
CA PRO A 73 7.61 11.17 21.17
C PRO A 73 6.72 10.51 22.23
N GLY A 74 6.65 9.17 22.22
CA GLY A 74 5.88 8.37 23.18
C GLY A 74 4.38 8.30 22.87
N ALA A 75 3.94 8.85 21.74
CA ALA A 75 2.54 8.79 21.28
C ALA A 75 2.37 7.87 20.05
N GLU A 76 3.34 7.01 19.77
CA GLU A 76 3.26 5.99 18.73
C GLU A 76 2.18 4.94 19.07
N PRO A 77 1.54 4.31 18.06
CA PRO A 77 0.52 3.31 18.30
C PRO A 77 1.07 2.09 19.03
N GLY A 78 0.58 1.85 20.25
CA GLY A 78 0.88 0.64 21.01
C GLY A 78 0.20 -0.61 20.43
N GLU A 79 0.49 -1.78 20.99
CA GLU A 79 -0.03 -3.07 20.49
C GLU A 79 -1.56 -3.12 20.42
N ALA A 80 -2.25 -2.62 21.44
CA ALA A 80 -3.71 -2.59 21.47
C ALA A 80 -4.30 -1.74 20.32
N GLU A 81 -3.72 -0.58 20.05
CA GLU A 81 -4.16 0.29 18.95
C GLU A 81 -3.84 -0.32 17.59
N ARG A 82 -2.68 -0.97 17.44
CA ARG A 82 -2.32 -1.71 16.22
C ARG A 82 -3.32 -2.85 15.95
N ALA A 83 -3.71 -3.60 16.98
CA ALA A 83 -4.72 -4.67 16.88
C ALA A 83 -6.11 -4.13 16.50
N GLU A 84 -6.50 -2.96 17.05
CA GLU A 84 -7.74 -2.28 16.64
C GLU A 84 -7.68 -1.86 15.17
N ARG A 85 -6.59 -1.21 14.74
CA ARG A 85 -6.41 -0.77 13.35
C ARG A 85 -6.43 -1.95 12.37
N LEU A 86 -5.81 -3.06 12.73
CA LEU A 86 -5.89 -4.32 11.97
C LEU A 86 -7.33 -4.77 11.79
N THR A 87 -8.10 -4.81 12.89
CA THR A 87 -9.49 -5.28 12.88
C THR A 87 -10.41 -4.32 12.12
N ARG A 88 -10.21 -3.01 12.25
CA ARG A 88 -11.11 -1.98 11.74
C ARG A 88 -10.85 -1.57 10.30
N TYR A 89 -9.60 -1.64 9.84
CA TYR A 89 -9.20 -1.10 8.54
C TYR A 89 -8.54 -2.16 7.65
N TRP A 90 -7.56 -2.90 8.17
CA TRP A 90 -6.81 -3.86 7.37
C TRP A 90 -7.67 -5.06 6.99
N ARG A 91 -8.31 -5.70 7.98
CA ARG A 91 -9.11 -6.92 7.77
C ARG A 91 -10.28 -6.68 6.82
N PRO A 92 -11.12 -5.65 6.97
CA PRO A 92 -12.23 -5.41 6.03
C PRO A 92 -11.77 -5.15 4.59
N TYR A 93 -10.64 -4.47 4.41
CA TYR A 93 -10.07 -4.25 3.08
C TYR A 93 -9.63 -5.57 2.43
N HIS A 94 -8.88 -6.38 3.16
CA HIS A 94 -8.34 -7.65 2.66
C HIS A 94 -9.42 -8.72 2.51
N ASP A 95 -10.43 -8.74 3.37
CA ASP A 95 -11.60 -9.60 3.23
C ASP A 95 -12.40 -9.25 1.96
N ALA A 96 -12.61 -7.95 1.69
CA ALA A 96 -13.28 -7.50 0.46
C ALA A 96 -12.48 -7.85 -0.80
N LEU A 97 -11.15 -7.66 -0.76
CA LEU A 97 -10.26 -8.04 -1.85
C LEU A 97 -10.31 -9.55 -2.12
N ALA A 98 -10.20 -10.37 -1.08
CA ALA A 98 -10.23 -11.82 -1.20
C ALA A 98 -11.59 -12.31 -1.75
N ALA A 99 -12.70 -11.80 -1.22
CA ALA A 99 -14.04 -12.15 -1.67
C ALA A 99 -14.26 -11.80 -3.15
N GLU A 100 -13.77 -10.63 -3.58
CA GLU A 100 -13.92 -10.23 -4.98
C GLU A 100 -13.04 -11.06 -5.92
N LEU A 101 -11.80 -11.36 -5.52
CA LEU A 101 -10.93 -12.23 -6.31
C LEU A 101 -11.55 -13.62 -6.48
N GLU A 102 -12.13 -14.19 -5.42
CA GLU A 102 -12.84 -15.46 -5.49
C GLU A 102 -14.04 -15.36 -6.45
N ARG A 103 -14.89 -14.34 -6.29
CA ARG A 103 -16.06 -14.11 -7.13
C ARG A 103 -15.70 -13.96 -8.61
N LEU A 104 -14.75 -13.10 -8.93
CA LEU A 104 -14.31 -12.86 -10.31
C LEU A 104 -13.64 -14.08 -10.92
N ARG A 105 -12.86 -14.84 -10.14
CA ARG A 105 -12.28 -16.10 -10.62
C ARG A 105 -13.36 -17.13 -10.94
N GLY A 106 -14.42 -17.20 -10.13
CA GLY A 106 -15.58 -18.05 -10.42
C GLY A 106 -16.30 -17.68 -11.72
N LEU A 107 -16.37 -16.39 -12.06
CA LEU A 107 -17.05 -15.90 -13.27
C LEU A 107 -16.20 -15.97 -14.54
N HIS A 108 -14.90 -15.73 -14.43
CA HIS A 108 -14.02 -15.52 -15.59
C HIS A 108 -12.93 -16.60 -15.73
N GLY A 109 -12.78 -17.49 -14.76
CA GLY A 109 -11.73 -18.52 -14.71
C GLY A 109 -10.35 -17.97 -14.32
N GLN A 110 -9.99 -16.80 -14.84
CA GLN A 110 -8.75 -16.09 -14.54
C GLN A 110 -9.03 -14.62 -14.17
N VAL A 111 -8.21 -14.08 -13.27
CA VAL A 111 -8.31 -12.69 -12.80
C VAL A 111 -6.90 -12.12 -12.66
N LEU A 112 -6.72 -10.88 -13.11
CA LEU A 112 -5.52 -10.10 -12.85
C LEU A 112 -5.79 -9.13 -11.70
N LEU A 113 -4.97 -9.20 -10.65
CA LEU A 113 -4.91 -8.16 -9.63
C LEU A 113 -3.86 -7.13 -10.02
N TRP A 114 -4.29 -5.88 -10.25
CA TRP A 114 -3.41 -4.75 -10.50
C TRP A 114 -3.32 -3.87 -9.26
N GLU A 115 -2.21 -3.94 -8.54
CA GLU A 115 -1.93 -3.08 -7.38
C GLU A 115 -1.22 -1.80 -7.85
N ALA A 116 -1.95 -0.68 -7.82
CA ALA A 116 -1.45 0.60 -8.30
C ALA A 116 -0.87 1.45 -7.15
N HIS A 117 0.31 2.01 -7.37
CA HIS A 117 0.99 2.90 -6.43
C HIS A 117 1.60 4.12 -7.11
N SER A 118 1.76 5.21 -6.34
CA SER A 118 2.59 6.35 -6.72
C SER A 118 3.53 6.71 -5.58
N ILE A 119 4.74 7.13 -5.89
CA ILE A 119 5.76 7.46 -4.89
C ILE A 119 6.61 8.64 -5.35
N ALA A 120 7.16 9.40 -4.41
CA ALA A 120 8.10 10.47 -4.76
C ALA A 120 9.33 9.88 -5.48
N SER A 121 9.73 10.52 -6.58
CA SER A 121 10.80 10.03 -7.46
C SER A 121 12.19 10.03 -6.82
N VAL A 122 12.40 10.77 -5.73
CA VAL A 122 13.65 10.81 -4.98
C VAL A 122 13.37 10.65 -3.48
N LEU A 123 13.73 9.49 -2.96
CA LEU A 123 13.62 9.10 -1.55
C LEU A 123 14.92 8.41 -1.10
N PRO A 124 15.99 9.19 -0.80
CA PRO A 124 17.34 8.65 -0.54
C PRO A 124 17.41 7.68 0.65
N ARG A 125 16.43 7.75 1.54
CA ARG A 125 16.28 6.84 2.69
C ARG A 125 15.86 5.43 2.27
N LEU A 126 15.09 5.31 1.19
CA LEU A 126 14.51 4.06 0.73
C LEU A 126 15.21 3.52 -0.52
N PHE A 127 15.67 4.41 -1.41
CA PHE A 127 16.23 4.06 -2.72
C PHE A 127 17.44 4.92 -3.06
N GLU A 128 18.37 4.35 -3.80
CA GLU A 128 19.48 5.09 -4.40
C GLU A 128 19.00 5.83 -5.67
N GLY A 129 19.39 7.10 -5.80
CA GLY A 129 19.13 7.89 -7.01
C GLY A 129 17.67 8.28 -7.22
N ARG A 130 17.33 8.55 -8.49
CA ARG A 130 15.98 8.86 -8.94
C ARG A 130 15.32 7.59 -9.47
N LEU A 131 14.14 7.27 -8.95
CA LEU A 131 13.32 6.17 -9.44
C LEU A 131 12.87 6.40 -10.90
N PRO A 132 12.66 5.33 -11.68
CA PRO A 132 12.06 5.45 -13.00
C PRO A 132 10.64 6.03 -12.90
N ASP A 133 10.16 6.62 -13.99
CA ASP A 133 8.82 7.22 -14.02
C ASP A 133 7.71 6.17 -13.93
N LEU A 134 8.00 4.93 -14.37
CA LEU A 134 7.13 3.76 -14.23
C LEU A 134 7.95 2.57 -13.70
N ASN A 135 7.40 1.86 -12.72
CA ASN A 135 8.00 0.66 -12.16
C ASN A 135 6.94 -0.46 -12.13
N ILE A 136 7.23 -1.60 -12.75
CA ILE A 136 6.34 -2.77 -12.78
C ILE A 136 6.94 -3.84 -11.87
N GLY A 137 6.29 -4.07 -10.73
CA GLY A 137 6.72 -5.07 -9.76
C GLY A 137 6.14 -6.45 -10.03
N THR A 138 7.00 -7.44 -10.31
CA THR A 138 6.57 -8.83 -10.59
C THR A 138 7.05 -9.84 -9.54
N ASN A 139 7.61 -9.36 -8.42
CA ASN A 139 8.30 -10.20 -7.43
C ASN A 139 9.32 -11.17 -8.07
N GLY A 140 10.19 -10.64 -8.94
CA GLY A 140 11.15 -11.47 -9.68
C GLY A 140 10.50 -12.45 -10.68
N GLY A 141 9.32 -12.10 -11.22
CA GLY A 141 8.54 -12.94 -12.12
C GLY A 141 7.61 -13.95 -11.42
N ALA A 142 7.51 -13.94 -10.09
CA ALA A 142 6.71 -14.89 -9.33
C ALA A 142 5.23 -14.48 -9.15
N SER A 143 4.87 -13.21 -9.35
CA SER A 143 3.50 -12.72 -9.09
C SER A 143 2.55 -12.77 -10.29
N CYS A 144 3.07 -12.96 -11.51
CA CYS A 144 2.27 -13.03 -12.73
C CYS A 144 2.96 -13.85 -13.82
N ALA A 145 2.18 -14.38 -14.78
CA ALA A 145 2.73 -15.09 -15.92
C ALA A 145 3.65 -14.19 -16.79
N PRO A 146 4.64 -14.75 -17.50
CA PRO A 146 5.54 -13.97 -18.36
C PRO A 146 4.86 -13.14 -19.46
N ALA A 147 3.73 -13.59 -19.98
CA ALA A 147 2.99 -12.87 -21.01
C ALA A 147 2.25 -11.61 -20.49
N VAL A 148 2.23 -11.40 -19.17
CA VAL A 148 1.52 -10.29 -18.51
C VAL A 148 2.46 -9.13 -18.14
N HIS A 149 3.78 -9.36 -18.10
CA HIS A 149 4.78 -8.34 -17.73
C HIS A 149 5.69 -7.92 -18.87
#